data_AF-A0A2T3W4Y4-F1
#
_entry.id   AF-A0A2T3W4Y4-F1
#
_cell.length_a   1.000
_cell.length_b   1.000
_cell.length_c   1.000
_cell.angle_alpha   90.00
_cell.angle_beta   90.00
_cell.angle_gamma   90.00
#
_symmetry.space_group_name_H-M   'P 1'
#
loop_
_entity.id
_entity.type
_entity.pdbx_description
1 polymer ?
#
loop_
_entity_poly.entity_id
_entity_poly.type
_entity_poly.pdbx_seq_one_letter_code
_entity_poly.pdbx_strand_id
1 'polypeptide(L)'
;MTHLGKALAPRGLTVRLLSARRRRLRPFVDLGPFFLFFGISGVDHGREARLERRFEEEYYPHLVTLRPSGSLPPGRYSFAGLPADANRRGWAVEEGGLAQGELSEDGWAALQAWLAQGGGEGAVQPQVLDA
;
A
#
# COMPACT_ATOMS: atom_id res chain seq x y z
N MET A 1 32.41 -18.60 27.20
CA MET A 1 32.71 -17.33 26.48
C MET A 1 31.50 -16.97 25.66
N THR A 2 30.82 -15.91 26.07
CA THR A 2 29.48 -15.52 25.68
C THR A 2 29.52 -14.89 24.28
N HIS A 3 28.96 -15.57 23.27
CA HIS A 3 28.62 -14.91 22.01
C HIS A 3 27.39 -14.05 22.27
N LEU A 4 27.65 -12.83 22.75
CA LEU A 4 26.66 -11.76 22.81
C LEU A 4 26.41 -11.33 21.36
N GLY A 5 25.56 -12.08 20.67
CA GLY A 5 24.99 -11.71 19.39
C GLY A 5 24.31 -10.38 19.57
N LYS A 6 24.99 -9.33 19.12
CA LYS A 6 24.56 -7.94 19.12
C LYS A 6 23.18 -7.89 18.48
N ALA A 7 22.13 -7.83 19.32
CA ALA A 7 20.80 -7.47 18.87
C ALA A 7 20.95 -6.12 18.18
N LEU A 8 20.87 -6.14 16.85
CA LEU A 8 20.85 -4.94 16.04
C LEU A 8 19.53 -4.26 16.41
N ALA A 9 19.57 -3.40 17.44
CA ALA A 9 18.44 -2.56 17.79
C ALA A 9 17.95 -1.93 16.48
N PRO A 10 16.65 -2.04 16.14
CA PRO A 10 16.15 -1.50 14.89
C PRO A 10 16.43 0.00 14.94
N ARG A 11 17.48 0.42 14.22
CA ARG A 11 17.73 1.85 14.02
C ARG A 11 16.49 2.36 13.32
N GLY A 12 15.75 3.21 14.00
CA GLY A 12 14.58 3.84 13.41
C GLY A 12 14.97 4.47 12.08
N LEU A 13 14.19 4.18 11.06
CA LEU A 13 14.37 4.69 9.72
C LEU A 13 13.63 6.02 9.60
N THR A 14 14.14 6.92 8.78
CA THR A 14 13.37 8.06 8.32
C THR A 14 12.72 7.70 6.99
N VAL A 15 11.54 8.26 6.71
CA VAL A 15 10.83 8.02 5.46
C VAL A 15 10.56 9.34 4.75
N ARG A 16 10.86 9.37 3.47
CA ARG A 16 10.59 10.52 2.60
C ARG A 16 9.54 10.16 1.56
N LEU A 17 8.55 11.03 1.40
CA LEU A 17 7.60 10.92 0.29
C LEU A 17 8.34 11.21 -1.04
N LEU A 18 8.29 10.25 -1.97
CA LEU A 18 8.83 10.44 -3.33
C LEU A 18 7.73 10.84 -4.31
N SER A 19 6.61 10.13 -4.26
CA SER A 19 5.49 10.36 -5.17
C SER A 19 4.18 9.94 -4.52
N ALA A 20 3.12 10.65 -4.89
CA ALA A 20 1.74 10.27 -4.60
C ALA A 20 0.93 10.56 -5.85
N ARG A 21 0.16 9.56 -6.31
CA ARG A 21 -0.75 9.73 -7.44
C ARG A 21 -2.07 9.06 -7.15
N ARG A 22 -3.15 9.68 -7.60
CA ARG A 22 -4.47 9.06 -7.59
C ARG A 22 -4.65 8.18 -8.82
N ARG A 23 -5.10 6.94 -8.65
CA ARG A 23 -5.49 6.06 -9.74
C ARG A 23 -6.69 6.66 -10.47
N ARG A 24 -6.62 6.71 -11.80
CA ARG A 24 -7.78 7.02 -12.63
C ARG A 24 -8.52 5.73 -12.90
N LEU A 25 -9.76 5.63 -12.42
CA LEU A 25 -10.67 4.53 -12.76
C LEU A 25 -10.90 4.57 -14.28
N ARG A 26 -10.54 3.48 -14.98
CA ARG A 26 -10.80 3.38 -16.43
C ARG A 26 -12.31 3.15 -16.64
N PRO A 27 -12.92 3.74 -17.69
CA PRO A 27 -14.31 3.49 -18.01
C PRO A 27 -14.53 2.00 -18.30
N PHE A 28 -15.56 1.43 -17.70
CA PHE A 28 -15.93 0.02 -17.83
C PHE A 28 -16.65 -0.21 -19.16
N VAL A 29 -16.22 -1.24 -19.91
CA VAL A 29 -16.99 -1.77 -21.04
C VAL A 29 -17.74 -2.98 -20.52
N ASP A 30 -19.06 -2.83 -20.36
CA ASP A 30 -19.94 -3.94 -20.02
C ASP A 30 -20.20 -4.79 -21.27
N LEU A 31 -19.63 -6.00 -21.31
CA LEU A 31 -19.90 -6.97 -22.37
C LEU A 31 -21.06 -7.91 -22.00
N GLY A 32 -21.63 -7.81 -20.79
CA GLY A 32 -22.78 -8.61 -20.37
C GLY A 32 -23.99 -8.52 -21.31
N PRO A 33 -24.35 -7.32 -21.82
CA PRO A 33 -25.42 -7.16 -22.80
C PRO A 33 -25.15 -7.87 -24.13
N PHE A 34 -23.87 -8.00 -24.53
CA PHE A 34 -23.49 -8.72 -25.75
C PHE A 34 -23.76 -10.21 -25.63
N PHE A 35 -23.45 -10.84 -24.48
CA PHE A 35 -23.67 -12.29 -24.30
C PHE A 35 -25.14 -12.66 -24.13
N LEU A 36 -25.95 -11.79 -23.50
CA LEU A 36 -27.41 -11.92 -23.43
C LEU A 36 -28.06 -11.95 -24.82
N PHE A 37 -27.53 -11.16 -25.77
CA PHE A 37 -28.05 -11.10 -27.15
C PHE A 37 -27.86 -12.41 -27.93
N PHE A 38 -26.85 -13.22 -27.58
CA PHE A 38 -26.57 -14.51 -28.24
C PHE A 38 -27.10 -15.74 -27.49
N GLY A 39 -27.94 -15.57 -26.46
CA GLY A 39 -28.60 -16.68 -25.76
C GLY A 39 -27.65 -17.59 -24.97
N ILE A 40 -26.42 -17.16 -24.72
CA ILE A 40 -25.45 -17.89 -23.90
C ILE A 40 -25.78 -17.57 -22.44
N SER A 41 -26.50 -18.46 -21.76
CA SER A 41 -26.72 -18.37 -20.30
C SER A 41 -25.44 -18.76 -19.53
N GLY A 42 -24.37 -18.00 -19.75
CA GLY A 42 -23.17 -18.12 -18.94
C GLY A 42 -23.44 -17.41 -17.62
N VAL A 43 -23.44 -18.15 -16.50
CA VAL A 43 -23.30 -17.52 -15.18
C VAL A 43 -21.98 -16.76 -15.24
N ASP A 44 -22.05 -15.43 -15.23
CA ASP A 44 -20.88 -14.56 -15.35
C ASP A 44 -20.06 -14.64 -14.05
N HIS A 45 -19.28 -15.70 -13.90
CA HIS A 45 -18.42 -16.00 -12.75
C HIS A 45 -17.36 -14.91 -12.50
N GLY A 46 -17.18 -13.97 -13.42
CA GLY A 46 -16.25 -12.84 -13.24
C GLY A 46 -16.91 -11.56 -12.73
N ARG A 47 -18.24 -11.48 -12.61
CA ARG A 47 -18.92 -10.23 -12.23
C ARG A 47 -18.58 -9.80 -10.81
N GLU A 48 -18.62 -10.73 -9.86
CA GLU A 48 -18.33 -10.45 -8.45
C GLU A 48 -16.87 -10.04 -8.24
N ALA A 49 -15.91 -10.80 -8.78
CA ALA A 49 -14.49 -10.45 -8.71
C ALA A 49 -14.16 -9.09 -9.34
N ARG A 50 -14.90 -8.68 -10.39
CA ARG A 50 -14.75 -7.35 -11.01
C ARG A 50 -15.36 -6.24 -10.16
N LEU A 51 -16.49 -6.48 -9.51
CA LEU A 51 -17.12 -5.52 -8.60
C LEU A 51 -16.27 -5.31 -7.34
N GLU A 52 -15.73 -6.40 -6.78
CA GLU A 52 -14.82 -6.34 -5.63
C GLU A 52 -13.55 -5.56 -5.97
N ARG A 53 -12.91 -5.86 -7.10
CA ARG A 53 -11.73 -5.11 -7.55
C ARG A 53 -12.02 -3.63 -7.77
N ARG A 54 -13.19 -3.28 -8.30
CA ARG A 54 -13.58 -1.86 -8.47
C ARG A 54 -13.78 -1.19 -7.11
N PHE A 55 -14.42 -1.88 -6.18
CA PHE A 55 -14.61 -1.37 -4.82
C PHE A 55 -13.25 -1.12 -4.14
N GLU A 56 -12.30 -2.04 -4.28
CA GLU A 56 -10.93 -1.84 -3.77
C GLU A 56 -10.25 -0.62 -4.41
N GLU A 57 -10.35 -0.46 -5.74
CA GLU A 57 -9.74 0.66 -6.45
C GLU A 57 -10.39 2.02 -6.09
N GLU A 58 -11.68 2.01 -5.77
CA GLU A 58 -12.43 3.19 -5.36
C GLU A 58 -12.15 3.56 -3.90
N TYR A 59 -11.98 2.56 -3.03
CA TYR A 59 -11.70 2.75 -1.61
C TYR A 59 -10.23 3.09 -1.33
N TYR A 60 -9.28 2.59 -2.14
CA TYR A 60 -7.84 2.88 -2.04
C TYR A 60 -7.31 3.59 -3.30
N PRO A 61 -7.76 4.81 -3.59
CA PRO A 61 -7.44 5.47 -4.85
C PRO A 61 -6.01 6.01 -4.90
N HIS A 62 -5.29 6.14 -3.78
CA HIS A 62 -3.97 6.78 -3.74
C HIS A 62 -2.84 5.75 -3.77
N LEU A 63 -2.00 5.81 -4.80
CA LEU A 63 -0.74 5.09 -4.87
C LEU A 63 0.37 6.00 -4.37
N VAL A 64 1.01 5.60 -3.28
CA VAL A 64 2.05 6.37 -2.60
C VAL A 64 3.36 5.60 -2.62
N THR A 65 4.45 6.28 -2.94
CA THR A 65 5.81 5.75 -2.86
C THR A 65 6.61 6.52 -1.83
N LEU A 66 7.10 5.80 -0.82
CA LEU A 66 8.01 6.28 0.20
C LEU A 66 9.42 5.73 -0.04
N ARG A 67 10.42 6.51 0.37
CA ARG A 67 11.81 6.11 0.46
C ARG A 67 12.24 6.04 1.91
N PRO A 68 12.37 4.84 2.49
CA PRO A 68 13.09 4.63 3.75
C PRO A 68 14.57 5.02 3.58
N SER A 69 15.19 5.58 4.62
CA SER A 69 16.62 5.89 4.61
C SER A 69 17.53 4.67 4.85
N GLY A 70 16.95 3.56 5.31
CA GLY A 70 17.65 2.28 5.46
C GLY A 70 17.40 1.33 4.29
N SER A 71 18.32 0.39 4.09
CA SER A 71 18.11 -0.72 3.16
C SER A 71 17.17 -1.74 3.81
N LEU A 72 16.02 -1.96 3.18
CA LEU A 72 15.07 -3.00 3.55
C LEU A 72 15.04 -4.05 2.44
N PRO A 73 15.09 -5.35 2.79
CA PRO A 73 14.91 -6.38 1.79
C PRO A 73 13.49 -6.30 1.20
N PRO A 74 13.28 -6.80 -0.02
CA PRO A 74 11.96 -6.86 -0.62
C PRO A 74 11.00 -7.66 0.26
N GLY A 75 9.77 -7.15 0.45
CA GLY A 75 8.79 -7.78 1.34
C GLY A 75 7.67 -6.83 1.73
N ARG A 76 6.73 -7.33 2.56
CA ARG A 76 5.61 -6.52 3.06
C ARG A 76 5.90 -6.06 4.48
N TYR A 77 5.70 -4.76 4.73
CA TYR A 77 6.04 -4.12 5.99
C TYR A 77 4.92 -3.21 6.49
N SER A 78 4.77 -3.08 7.80
CA SER A 78 4.16 -1.91 8.42
C SER A 78 5.27 -1.05 9.02
N PHE A 79 5.11 0.27 9.00
CA PHE A 79 6.10 1.17 9.61
C PHE A 79 5.54 1.73 10.90
N ALA A 80 5.99 1.21 12.04
CA ALA A 80 5.62 1.74 13.34
C ALA A 80 6.08 3.21 13.42
N GLY A 81 5.15 4.12 13.71
CA GLY A 81 5.37 5.57 13.65
C GLY A 81 4.66 6.26 12.49
N LEU A 82 4.28 5.53 11.43
CA LEU A 82 3.28 6.01 10.46
C LEU A 82 1.87 5.95 11.07
N PRO A 83 0.95 6.84 10.63
CA PRO A 83 -0.46 6.78 11.03
C PRO A 83 -1.07 5.40 10.75
N ALA A 84 -1.95 4.94 11.65
CA ALA A 84 -2.59 3.63 11.53
C ALA A 84 -3.36 3.47 10.21
N ASP A 85 -4.07 4.51 9.77
CA ASP A 85 -4.81 4.50 8.51
C ASP A 85 -3.89 4.41 7.28
N ALA A 86 -2.67 4.93 7.38
CA ALA A 86 -1.65 4.79 6.34
C ALA A 86 -0.99 3.39 6.32
N ASN A 87 -1.06 2.64 7.43
CA ASN A 87 -0.50 1.29 7.55
C ASN A 87 -1.52 0.17 7.32
N ARG A 88 -2.82 0.45 7.12
CA ARG A 88 -3.88 -0.58 7.05
C ARG A 88 -3.61 -1.71 6.06
N ARG A 89 -3.13 -1.42 4.84
CA ARG A 89 -2.78 -2.45 3.84
C ARG A 89 -1.31 -2.90 3.91
N GLY A 90 -0.52 -2.26 4.76
CA GLY A 90 0.94 -2.37 4.72
C GLY A 90 1.56 -1.75 3.47
N TRP A 91 2.88 -1.82 3.43
CA TRP A 91 3.74 -1.26 2.41
C TRP A 91 4.55 -2.39 1.76
N ALA A 92 4.51 -2.46 0.44
CA ALA A 92 5.34 -3.38 -0.33
C ALA A 92 6.69 -2.71 -0.62
N VAL A 93 7.78 -3.30 -0.13
CA VAL A 93 9.14 -2.88 -0.46
C VAL A 93 9.62 -3.66 -1.68
N GLU A 94 10.02 -2.95 -2.73
CA GLU A 94 10.56 -3.53 -3.97
C GLU A 94 12.08 -3.71 -3.93
N GLU A 95 12.62 -4.46 -4.89
CA GLU A 95 14.06 -4.51 -5.17
C GLU A 95 14.58 -3.10 -5.52
N GLY A 96 15.27 -2.47 -4.58
CA GLY A 96 15.65 -1.06 -4.64
C GLY A 96 15.30 -0.28 -3.38
N GLY A 97 14.57 -0.90 -2.44
CA GLY A 97 14.27 -0.33 -1.13
C GLY A 97 13.20 0.74 -1.16
N LEU A 98 12.42 0.84 -2.24
CA LEU A 98 11.25 1.74 -2.32
C LEU A 98 10.04 1.05 -1.71
N ALA A 99 9.33 1.75 -0.83
CA ALA A 99 8.11 1.27 -0.20
C ALA A 99 6.89 1.85 -0.92
N GLN A 100 6.04 0.99 -1.50
CA GLN A 100 4.81 1.37 -2.16
C GLN A 100 3.60 0.96 -1.32
N GLY A 101 2.61 1.84 -1.21
CA GLY A 101 1.38 1.60 -0.46
C GLY A 101 0.16 2.13 -1.21
N GLU A 102 -0.95 1.44 -1.06
CA GLU A 102 -2.26 1.90 -1.52
C GLU A 102 -3.04 2.46 -0.33
N LEU A 103 -3.40 3.74 -0.39
CA LEU A 103 -4.05 4.46 0.69
C LEU A 103 -5.48 4.86 0.32
N SER A 104 -6.36 4.82 1.32
CA SER A 104 -7.67 5.46 1.24
C SER A 104 -7.53 6.98 1.30
N GLU A 105 -8.62 7.70 1.07
CA GLU A 105 -8.65 9.17 1.26
C GLU A 105 -8.23 9.54 2.70
N ASP A 106 -8.74 8.82 3.70
CA ASP A 106 -8.39 9.04 5.11
C ASP A 106 -6.92 8.71 5.40
N GLY A 107 -6.43 7.57 4.89
CA GLY A 107 -5.03 7.17 5.06
C GLY A 107 -4.06 8.16 4.41
N TRP A 108 -4.44 8.72 3.26
CA TRP A 108 -3.67 9.76 2.60
C TRP A 108 -3.67 11.08 3.36
N ALA A 109 -4.84 11.54 3.82
CA ALA A 109 -4.96 12.76 4.62
C ALA A 109 -4.15 12.66 5.93
N ALA A 110 -4.22 11.51 6.60
CA ALA A 110 -3.45 11.24 7.81
C ALA A 110 -1.93 11.25 7.53
N LEU A 111 -1.48 10.64 6.43
CA LEU A 111 -0.08 10.67 6.03
C LEU A 111 0.40 12.08 5.71
N GLN A 112 -0.39 12.89 5.00
CA GLN A 112 -0.05 14.28 4.70
C GLN A 112 0.07 15.12 5.96
N ALA A 113 -0.89 15.01 6.90
CA ALA A 113 -0.85 15.72 8.17
C ALA A 113 0.38 15.35 8.99
N TRP A 114 0.71 14.06 9.03
CA TRP A 114 1.90 13.55 9.71
C TRP A 114 3.21 14.07 9.08
N LEU A 115 3.31 14.08 7.75
CA LEU A 115 4.47 14.66 7.05
C LEU A 115 4.61 16.17 7.32
N ALA A 116 3.49 16.90 7.32
CA ALA A 116 3.47 18.35 7.58
C ALA A 116 3.91 18.70 9.01
N GLN A 117 3.72 17.79 9.96
CA GLN A 117 4.17 17.93 11.36
C GLN A 117 5.62 17.49 11.59
N GLY A 118 6.37 17.16 10.52
CA GLY A 118 7.77 16.71 10.62
C GLY A 118 7.92 15.20 10.87
N GLY A 119 6.84 14.41 10.73
CA GLY A 119 6.86 12.97 11.01
C GLY A 119 7.89 12.19 10.18
N GLY A 120 8.24 12.65 8.98
CA GLY A 120 9.26 12.03 8.12
C GLY A 120 10.69 12.03 8.70
N GLU A 121 10.95 12.87 9.70
CA GLU A 121 12.22 12.95 10.42
C GLU A 121 12.25 12.06 11.68
N GLY A 122 11.13 11.41 12.00
CA GLY A 122 11.00 10.47 13.10
C GLY A 122 11.47 9.06 12.72
N ALA A 123 12.05 8.38 13.71
CA ALA A 123 12.46 6.98 13.67
C ALA A 123 11.26 6.03 13.48
N VAL A 124 10.84 5.78 12.24
CA VAL A 124 9.87 4.73 11.92
C VAL A 124 10.51 3.34 11.99
N GLN A 125 9.81 2.37 12.56
CA GLN A 125 10.34 1.02 12.72
C GLN A 125 9.64 0.07 11.74
N PRO A 126 10.36 -0.53 10.79
CA PRO A 126 9.79 -1.52 9.89
C PRO A 126 9.44 -2.79 10.69
N GLN A 127 8.20 -3.22 10.59
CA GLN A 127 7.71 -4.50 11.11
C GLN A 127 7.27 -5.34 9.92
N VAL A 128 7.86 -6.53 9.79
CA VAL A 128 7.48 -7.46 8.71
C VAL A 128 6.03 -7.86 8.91
N LEU A 129 5.23 -7.72 7.86
CA LEU A 129 3.89 -8.30 7.80
C LEU A 129 4.06 -9.70 7.21
N ASP A 130 4.02 -10.72 8.06
CA ASP A 130 3.94 -12.10 7.61
C ASP A 130 2.68 -12.26 6.76
N ALA A 131 2.85 -12.87 5.57
CA ALA A 131 1.78 -13.14 4.62
C ALA A 131 0.95 -14.35 5.04
#